data_AF-A0A967YVU9-F1
#
_entry.id   AF-A0A967YVU9-F1
#
_cell.length_a   1.000
_cell.length_b   1.000
_cell.length_c   1.000
_cell.angle_alpha   90.00
_cell.angle_beta   90.00
_cell.angle_gamma   90.00
#
_symmetry.space_group_name_H-M   'P 1'
#
loop_
_entity.id
_entity.type
_entity.pdbx_description
1 polymer ?
#
loop_
_entity_poly.entity_id
_entity_poly.type
_entity_poly.pdbx_seq_one_letter_code
_entity_poly.pdbx_strand_id
1 'polypeptide(L)'
;MNSKVENSAALASSRMILFRRMEIKYMVDRTTRTALTRDLRAFMRPDVHTSQDGAYLVRSLYYDTKAYKAYHDKMAGAAIRHKLRVRAYG
;
A
#
# COMPACT_ATOMS: atom_id res chain seq x y z
N MET A 1 -17.59 -40.65 40.55
CA MET A 1 -16.45 -39.83 41.00
C MET A 1 -15.41 -39.81 39.90
N ASN A 2 -14.79 -38.65 39.67
CA ASN A 2 -13.72 -38.34 38.71
C ASN A 2 -14.23 -38.00 37.29
N SER A 3 -14.58 -36.75 37.00
CA SER A 3 -13.74 -35.54 36.88
C SER A 3 -12.71 -35.62 35.75
N LYS A 4 -12.88 -34.70 34.79
CA LYS A 4 -11.93 -34.27 33.76
C LYS A 4 -11.64 -35.27 32.63
N VAL A 5 -12.37 -35.12 31.53
CA VAL A 5 -11.71 -34.82 30.26
C VAL A 5 -12.34 -33.55 29.73
N GLU A 6 -11.70 -32.46 30.13
CA GLU A 6 -11.97 -31.11 29.69
C GLU A 6 -11.80 -31.02 28.16
N ASN A 7 -12.83 -30.49 27.51
CA ASN A 7 -12.65 -29.44 26.50
C ASN A 7 -11.87 -29.80 25.22
N SER A 8 -12.34 -30.78 24.42
CA SER A 8 -11.79 -31.07 23.08
C SER A 8 -12.57 -30.46 21.91
N ALA A 9 -13.62 -29.67 22.16
CA ALA A 9 -14.32 -28.90 21.12
C ALA A 9 -13.93 -27.40 21.07
N ALA A 10 -12.95 -26.99 21.90
CA ALA A 10 -12.42 -25.62 21.94
C ALA A 10 -11.18 -25.42 21.06
N LEU A 11 -10.89 -26.35 20.15
CA LEU A 11 -10.00 -26.07 19.01
C LEU A 11 -10.87 -25.72 17.81
N ALA A 12 -11.64 -24.64 17.94
CA ALA A 12 -12.13 -23.92 16.77
C ALA A 12 -10.88 -23.60 15.97
N SER A 13 -10.64 -24.42 14.94
CA SER A 13 -9.53 -24.30 14.01
C SER A 13 -9.54 -22.86 13.54
N SER A 14 -8.67 -22.04 14.14
CA SER A 14 -8.55 -20.63 13.85
C SER A 14 -8.23 -20.58 12.38
N ARG A 15 -9.26 -20.26 11.57
CA ARG A 15 -9.18 -20.28 10.13
C ARG A 15 -8.19 -19.18 9.81
N MET A 16 -6.92 -19.55 9.65
CA MET A 16 -5.85 -18.63 9.38
C MET A 16 -6.20 -18.00 8.03
N ILE A 17 -6.77 -16.81 8.08
CA ILE A 17 -7.06 -16.03 6.88
C ILE A 17 -5.68 -15.66 6.34
N LEU A 18 -5.22 -16.40 5.33
CA LEU A 18 -4.00 -16.08 4.60
C LEU A 18 -4.27 -14.81 3.80
N PHE A 19 -3.97 -13.66 4.39
CA PHE A 19 -4.10 -12.37 3.73
C PHE A 19 -3.02 -12.23 2.65
N ARG A 20 -3.43 -12.34 1.38
CA ARG A 20 -2.55 -12.07 0.23
C ARG A 20 -2.75 -10.64 -0.25
N ARG A 21 -1.79 -9.77 0.05
CA ARG A 21 -1.75 -8.41 -0.51
C ARG A 21 -1.35 -8.47 -1.98
N MET A 22 -2.17 -7.90 -2.85
CA MET A 22 -1.82 -7.64 -4.25
C MET A 22 -1.78 -6.14 -4.50
N GLU A 23 -0.81 -5.69 -5.29
CA GLU A 23 -0.70 -4.29 -5.71
C GLU A 23 -0.46 -4.24 -7.21
N ILE A 24 -1.43 -3.71 -7.95
CA ILE A 24 -1.40 -3.58 -9.42
C ILE A 24 -1.46 -2.10 -9.76
N LYS A 25 -0.66 -1.67 -10.74
CA LYS A 25 -0.54 -0.26 -11.14
C LYS A 25 -0.93 -0.11 -12.60
N TYR A 26 -1.71 0.92 -12.89
CA TYR A 26 -2.17 1.26 -14.23
C TYR A 26 -1.76 2.69 -14.58
N MET A 27 -1.41 2.90 -15.85
CA MET A 27 -1.32 4.25 -16.41
C MET A 27 -2.74 4.71 -16.73
N VAL A 28 -3.13 5.89 -16.25
CA VAL A 28 -4.47 6.45 -16.46
C VAL A 28 -4.36 7.88 -16.96
N ASP A 29 -5.14 8.21 -17.98
CA ASP A 29 -5.28 9.59 -18.46
C ASP A 29 -6.25 10.38 -17.57
N ARG A 30 -6.38 11.69 -17.84
CA ARG A 30 -7.19 12.60 -17.02
C ARG A 30 -8.69 12.28 -17.07
N THR A 31 -9.21 11.88 -18.23
CA THR A 31 -10.63 11.56 -18.41
C THR A 31 -10.96 10.29 -17.65
N THR A 32 -10.16 9.23 -17.84
CA THR A 32 -10.32 7.96 -17.12
C THR A 32 -10.20 8.15 -15.61
N ARG A 33 -9.21 8.92 -15.14
CA ARG A 33 -9.07 9.26 -13.71
C ARG A 33 -10.35 9.87 -13.15
N THR A 34 -10.97 10.79 -13.87
CA THR A 34 -12.17 11.51 -13.39
C THR A 34 -13.37 10.57 -13.26
N ALA A 35 -13.58 9.70 -14.25
CA ALA A 35 -14.61 8.66 -14.20
C ALA A 35 -14.36 7.68 -13.04
N LEU A 36 -13.13 7.17 -12.89
CA LEU A 36 -12.76 6.26 -11.81
C LEU A 36 -12.97 6.87 -10.42
N THR A 37 -12.54 8.11 -10.20
CA THR A 37 -12.73 8.78 -8.90
C THR A 37 -14.21 8.93 -8.57
N ARG A 38 -15.07 9.23 -9.55
CA ARG A 38 -16.52 9.29 -9.34
C ARG A 38 -17.07 7.93 -8.91
N ASP A 39 -16.72 6.87 -9.63
CA ASP A 39 -17.27 5.54 -9.40
C ASP A 39 -16.78 4.94 -8.07
N LEU A 40 -15.53 5.19 -7.69
CA LEU A 40 -14.95 4.72 -6.42
C LEU A 40 -15.57 5.37 -5.18
N ARG A 41 -16.17 6.56 -5.27
CA ARG A 41 -16.84 7.23 -4.13
C ARG A 41 -18.01 6.43 -3.57
N ALA A 42 -18.61 5.53 -4.35
CA ALA A 42 -19.66 4.64 -3.87
C ALA A 42 -19.13 3.54 -2.94
N PHE A 43 -17.83 3.23 -3.00
CA PHE A 43 -17.21 2.11 -2.29
C PHE A 43 -16.16 2.54 -1.26
N MET A 44 -15.63 3.75 -1.37
CA MET A 44 -14.51 4.24 -0.58
C MET A 44 -14.82 5.60 0.03
N ARG A 45 -14.27 5.86 1.23
CA ARG A 45 -14.32 7.18 1.85
C ARG A 45 -13.12 8.02 1.40
N PRO A 46 -13.30 9.32 1.14
CA PRO A 46 -12.18 10.23 0.93
C PRO A 46 -11.21 10.21 2.11
N ASP A 47 -9.93 10.41 1.83
CA ASP A 47 -8.90 10.60 2.85
C ASP A 47 -9.15 11.92 3.59
N VAL A 48 -9.12 11.87 4.92
CA VAL A 48 -9.42 13.03 5.79
C VAL A 48 -8.36 14.12 5.73
N HIS A 49 -7.18 13.82 5.19
CA HIS A 49 -6.07 14.76 5.09
C HIS A 49 -6.04 15.53 3.75
N THR A 50 -7.02 15.32 2.87
CA THR A 50 -7.12 16.09 1.63
C THR A 50 -7.55 17.53 1.90
N SER A 51 -7.11 18.44 1.04
CA SER A 51 -7.62 19.81 0.98
C SER A 51 -9.08 19.85 0.50
N GLN A 52 -9.69 21.05 0.47
CA GLN A 52 -11.10 21.23 0.08
C GLN A 52 -11.43 20.71 -1.33
N ASP A 53 -10.45 20.64 -2.21
CA ASP A 53 -10.54 20.08 -3.57
C ASP A 53 -10.47 18.55 -3.61
N GLY A 54 -10.31 17.88 -2.46
CA GLY A 54 -10.22 16.42 -2.34
C GLY A 54 -8.87 15.86 -2.79
N ALA A 55 -7.82 16.70 -2.85
CA ALA A 55 -6.47 16.28 -3.19
C ALA A 55 -5.45 16.79 -2.17
N TYR A 56 -4.23 16.26 -2.26
CA TYR A 56 -3.05 16.83 -1.63
C TYR A 56 -1.85 16.61 -2.56
N LEU A 57 -0.92 17.55 -2.55
CA LEU A 57 0.29 17.42 -3.35
C LEU A 57 1.34 16.60 -2.58
N VAL A 58 1.90 15.61 -3.26
CA VAL A 58 3.00 14.77 -2.74
C VAL A 58 4.26 15.10 -3.50
N ARG A 59 5.27 15.59 -2.78
CA ARG A 59 6.60 15.89 -3.34
C ARG A 59 7.61 14.90 -2.76
N SER A 60 8.48 14.34 -3.61
CA SER A 60 9.52 13.41 -3.17
C SER A 60 10.84 13.76 -3.84
N LEU A 61 11.84 14.11 -3.05
CA LEU A 61 13.23 14.28 -3.49
C LEU A 61 13.99 12.99 -3.24
N TYR A 62 14.44 12.35 -4.31
CA TYR A 62 15.26 11.14 -4.23
C TYR A 62 16.74 11.53 -4.18
N TYR A 63 17.46 10.93 -3.25
CA TYR A 63 18.90 11.08 -3.14
C TYR A 63 19.59 9.91 -3.81
N ASP A 64 20.74 10.19 -4.42
CA ASP A 64 21.64 9.18 -4.95
C ASP A 64 23.09 9.57 -4.63
N THR A 65 23.97 8.61 -4.82
CA THR A 65 25.42 8.81 -4.85
C THR A 65 25.84 9.54 -6.12
N LYS A 66 27.05 10.10 -6.13
CA LYS A 66 27.65 10.70 -7.34
C LYS A 66 27.75 9.73 -8.52
N ALA A 67 27.81 8.42 -8.23
CA ALA A 67 27.90 7.36 -9.22
C ALA A 67 26.53 6.73 -9.57
N TYR A 68 25.41 7.35 -9.17
CA TYR A 68 24.06 6.89 -9.50
C TYR A 68 23.75 5.43 -9.08
N LYS A 69 24.34 4.98 -7.97
CA LYS A 69 24.19 3.59 -7.50
C LYS A 69 22.71 3.19 -7.35
N ALA A 70 21.86 4.03 -6.74
CA ALA A 70 20.46 3.68 -6.51
C ALA A 70 19.67 3.58 -7.83
N TYR A 71 19.99 4.44 -8.81
CA TYR A 71 19.49 4.32 -10.17
C TYR A 71 19.88 2.99 -10.82
N HIS A 72 21.17 2.61 -10.80
CA HIS A 72 21.64 1.37 -11.41
C HIS A 72 21.05 0.13 -10.73
N ASP A 73 21.03 0.08 -9.40
CA ASP A 73 20.37 -0.99 -8.64
C ASP A 73 18.88 -1.10 -9.01
N LYS A 74 18.22 0.04 -9.28
CA LYS A 74 16.82 0.06 -9.70
C LYS A 74 16.64 -0.60 -11.07
N MET A 75 17.48 -0.23 -12.04
CA MET A 75 17.41 -0.74 -13.41
C MET A 75 17.81 -2.22 -13.51
N ALA A 76 18.80 -2.65 -12.73
CA ALA A 76 19.22 -4.05 -12.65
C ALA A 76 18.21 -4.97 -11.95
N GLY A 77 17.13 -4.42 -11.38
CA GLY A 77 16.14 -5.22 -10.65
C GLY A 77 16.69 -5.82 -9.35
N ALA A 78 17.70 -5.20 -8.75
CA ALA A 78 18.35 -5.72 -7.55
C ALA A 78 17.31 -5.94 -6.42
N ALA A 79 17.33 -7.14 -5.83
CA ALA A 79 16.41 -7.53 -4.77
C ALA A 79 16.57 -6.66 -3.51
N ILE A 80 17.82 -6.36 -3.16
CA ILE A 80 18.18 -5.44 -2.07
C ILE A 80 18.73 -4.17 -2.71
N ARG A 81 18.02 -3.05 -2.51
CA ARG A 81 18.40 -1.74 -3.05
C ARG A 81 17.92 -0.61 -2.15
N HIS A 82 18.67 0.49 -2.13
CA HIS A 82 18.34 1.65 -1.31
C HIS A 82 17.43 2.61 -2.08
N LYS A 83 16.44 3.19 -1.38
CA LYS A 83 15.52 4.20 -1.93
C LYS A 83 15.39 5.35 -0.95
N LEU A 84 16.46 6.11 -0.80
CA LEU A 84 16.48 7.27 0.10
C LEU A 84 15.67 8.41 -0.52
N ARG A 85 14.68 8.91 0.22
CA ARG A 85 13.85 10.04 -0.20
C ARG A 85 13.45 10.92 0.99
N VAL A 86 13.40 12.22 0.75
CA VAL A 86 12.66 13.16 1.60
C VAL A 86 11.30 13.39 0.94
N ARG A 87 10.22 13.20 1.69
CA ARG A 87 8.85 13.38 1.20
C ARG A 87 8.14 14.46 2.01
N ALA A 88 7.49 15.37 1.30
CA ALA A 88 6.63 16.39 1.88
C ALA A 88 5.20 16.23 1.36
N TYR A 89 4.24 16.54 2.23
CA TYR A 89 2.81 16.59 1.96
C TYR A 89 2.32 18.02 2.17
N GLY A 90 1.45 18.48 1.28
CA GLY A 90 0.88 19.83 1.29
C GLY A 90 0.83 20.42 -0.10
#